data_AF-A0A0Q6RFY3-F1
#
_entry.id   AF-A0A0Q6RFY3-F1
#
_cell.length_a   1.000
_cell.length_b   1.000
_cell.length_c   1.000
_cell.angle_alpha   90.00
_cell.angle_beta   90.00
_cell.angle_gamma   90.00
#
_symmetry.space_group_name_H-M   'P 1'
#
loop_
_entity.id
_entity.type
_entity.pdbx_description
1 polymer ?
#
loop_
_entity_poly.entity_id
_entity_poly.type
_entity_poly.pdbx_seq_one_letter_code
_entity_poly.pdbx_strand_id
1 'polypeptide(L)'
;MEKVEPNLWAWWQEALAGRLGPIHDGDPQQGFYRTRFKDKPWEPVAIWFEDGNWFAMRGDHTIDASDIWTWCCRNPITHEAYTMAIEGGGWDDEPEAPIGHNRPTDLDPYQALLHEFASEKEQAEAFMKKPITMQAEADRAAIWSKRLSTIAKKATDLHKVEKQPSLDAGRAVDNKWRDLKEEPDALSKRLKRHMDAFLQEEARKERERQAAARAEADRIQREADAARIAAEKAAARNDNDSTADAASIAERNNAIAEAERLSQQAAQAERDAQARNASAGRTGAKVSLRTFVFAEVTDFDALLMALKDRVEIREVVETLANRAARSGVELAGMKIASEQRAA
;
A
#
# COMPACT_ATOMS: atom_id res chain seq x y z
N MET A 1 -35.04 -71.89 9.90
CA MET A 1 -34.72 -70.48 9.67
C MET A 1 -33.59 -70.14 10.61
N GLU A 2 -32.37 -70.16 10.09
CA GLU A 2 -31.18 -69.70 10.77
C GLU A 2 -31.39 -68.20 11.05
N LYS A 3 -31.37 -67.81 12.33
CA LYS A 3 -31.49 -66.40 12.71
C LYS A 3 -30.21 -65.74 12.20
N VAL A 4 -30.34 -64.92 11.16
CA VAL A 4 -29.25 -64.03 10.73
C VAL A 4 -29.02 -63.07 11.90
N GLU A 5 -27.96 -63.30 12.67
CA GLU A 5 -27.55 -62.36 13.70
C GLU A 5 -27.23 -61.01 13.03
N PRO A 6 -27.76 -59.89 13.55
CA PRO A 6 -27.47 -58.58 12.99
C PRO A 6 -25.96 -58.32 13.09
N ASN A 7 -25.32 -57.97 11.96
CA ASN A 7 -23.91 -57.60 11.95
C ASN A 7 -23.72 -56.27 12.69
N LEU A 8 -23.42 -56.35 13.98
CA LEU A 8 -23.22 -55.18 14.86
C LEU A 8 -22.05 -54.30 14.41
N TRP A 9 -21.12 -54.82 13.59
CA TRP A 9 -20.00 -54.06 13.02
C TRP A 9 -20.35 -53.30 11.74
N ALA A 10 -21.54 -53.51 11.15
CA ALA A 10 -21.89 -52.97 9.84
C ALA A 10 -21.81 -51.44 9.81
N TRP A 11 -22.32 -50.77 10.85
CA TRP A 11 -22.30 -49.31 10.94
C TRP A 11 -20.86 -48.77 10.93
N TRP A 12 -19.96 -49.35 11.73
CA TRP A 12 -18.56 -48.93 11.80
C TRP A 12 -17.81 -49.18 10.49
N GLN A 13 -18.06 -50.31 9.83
CA GLN A 13 -17.46 -50.62 8.52
C GLN A 13 -17.89 -49.63 7.44
N GLU A 14 -19.15 -49.22 7.43
CA GLU A 14 -19.65 -48.19 6.51
C GLU A 14 -19.10 -46.80 6.84
N ALA A 15 -19.02 -46.47 8.13
CA ALA A 15 -18.45 -45.22 8.62
C ALA A 15 -16.98 -45.07 8.23
N LEU A 16 -16.18 -46.15 8.30
CA LEU A 16 -14.78 -46.17 7.82
C LEU A 16 -14.66 -45.93 6.32
N ALA A 17 -15.66 -46.35 5.54
CA ALA A 17 -15.73 -46.07 4.10
C ALA A 17 -16.25 -44.65 3.78
N GLY A 18 -16.37 -43.78 4.79
CA GLY A 18 -16.86 -42.41 4.66
C GLY A 18 -18.38 -42.28 4.54
N ARG A 19 -19.13 -43.37 4.71
CA ARG A 19 -20.60 -43.38 4.68
C ARG A 19 -21.13 -43.40 6.11
N LEU A 20 -21.21 -42.22 6.72
CA LEU A 20 -21.79 -42.07 8.04
C LEU A 20 -23.30 -42.33 7.99
N GLY A 21 -23.76 -43.35 8.71
CA GLY A 21 -25.17 -43.66 8.91
C GLY A 21 -25.87 -42.64 9.83
N PRO A 22 -27.17 -42.82 10.10
CA PRO A 22 -27.89 -41.99 11.06
C PRO A 22 -27.25 -42.08 12.45
N ILE A 23 -27.16 -40.93 13.13
CA ILE A 23 -26.60 -40.82 14.49
C ILE A 23 -27.75 -40.40 15.41
N HIS A 24 -28.13 -41.29 16.32
CA HIS A 24 -29.14 -41.03 17.34
C HIS A 24 -28.51 -41.07 18.73
N ASP A 25 -29.01 -40.19 19.60
CA ASP A 25 -28.63 -40.20 21.01
C ASP A 25 -29.19 -41.45 21.69
N GLY A 26 -28.39 -42.11 22.53
CA GLY A 26 -28.76 -43.37 23.18
C GLY A 26 -28.77 -44.63 22.30
N ASP A 27 -28.28 -44.56 21.06
CA ASP A 27 -28.14 -45.71 20.16
C ASP A 27 -26.67 -45.95 19.77
N PRO A 28 -25.82 -46.37 20.75
CA PRO A 28 -24.40 -46.60 20.50
C PRO A 28 -24.19 -47.71 19.48
N GLN A 29 -23.21 -47.52 18.58
CA GLN A 29 -22.87 -48.52 17.56
C GLN A 29 -21.51 -49.14 17.85
N GLN A 30 -21.44 -50.46 17.74
CA GLN A 30 -20.21 -51.21 17.98
C GLN A 30 -19.12 -50.83 16.97
N GLY A 31 -17.92 -50.56 17.47
CA GLY A 31 -16.83 -50.08 16.64
C GLY A 31 -15.68 -49.47 17.42
N PHE A 32 -14.67 -49.05 16.66
CA PHE A 32 -13.51 -48.32 17.15
C PHE A 32 -13.56 -46.88 16.65
N TYR A 33 -13.36 -45.94 17.57
CA TYR A 33 -13.49 -44.51 17.36
C TYR A 33 -12.37 -43.74 18.05
N ARG A 34 -12.28 -42.44 17.77
CA ARG A 34 -11.47 -41.51 18.57
C ARG A 34 -12.28 -40.30 19.00
N THR A 35 -11.95 -39.74 20.15
CA THR A 35 -12.58 -38.52 20.66
C THR A 35 -11.54 -37.60 21.28
N ARG A 36 -11.82 -36.30 21.36
CA ARG A 36 -11.00 -35.35 22.12
C ARG A 36 -11.84 -34.20 22.64
N PHE A 37 -11.40 -33.66 23.78
CA PHE A 37 -11.83 -32.33 24.17
C PHE A 37 -11.10 -31.26 23.36
N LYS A 38 -11.67 -30.06 23.33
CA LYS A 38 -11.03 -28.91 22.69
C LYS A 38 -9.64 -28.71 23.28
N ASP A 39 -8.62 -28.67 22.41
CA ASP A 39 -7.20 -28.50 22.76
C ASP A 39 -6.57 -29.64 23.59
N LYS A 40 -7.16 -30.85 23.55
CA LYS A 40 -6.60 -32.07 24.15
C LYS A 40 -6.23 -33.12 23.08
N PRO A 41 -5.31 -34.06 23.39
CA PRO A 41 -4.98 -35.17 22.49
C PRO A 41 -6.21 -36.02 22.16
N TRP A 42 -6.16 -36.69 21.01
CA TRP A 42 -7.15 -37.72 20.67
C TRP A 42 -6.97 -38.95 21.57
N GLU A 43 -8.09 -39.41 22.11
CA GLU A 43 -8.19 -40.61 22.93
C GLU A 43 -8.93 -41.71 22.16
N PRO A 44 -8.40 -42.96 22.17
CA PRO A 44 -9.06 -44.08 21.53
C PRO A 44 -10.32 -44.46 22.30
N VAL A 45 -11.38 -44.83 21.57
CA VAL A 45 -12.66 -45.27 22.13
C VAL A 45 -13.05 -46.59 21.48
N ALA A 46 -13.32 -47.61 22.29
CA ALA A 46 -13.95 -48.86 21.83
C ALA A 46 -15.36 -48.93 22.40
N ILE A 47 -16.32 -49.29 21.57
CA ILE A 47 -17.71 -49.59 21.97
C ILE A 47 -18.02 -51.00 21.50
N TRP A 48 -18.53 -51.84 22.39
CA TRP A 48 -18.93 -53.21 22.06
C TRP A 48 -20.19 -53.63 22.81
N PHE A 49 -20.92 -54.57 22.24
CA PHE A 49 -22.12 -55.16 22.84
C PHE A 49 -21.81 -56.57 23.31
N GLU A 50 -22.04 -56.83 24.60
CA GLU A 50 -21.75 -58.12 25.24
C GLU A 50 -22.82 -58.41 26.29
N ASP A 51 -23.28 -59.66 26.38
CA ASP A 51 -24.29 -60.11 27.35
C ASP A 51 -25.56 -59.23 27.46
N GLY A 52 -26.01 -58.68 26.32
CA GLY A 52 -27.21 -57.83 26.26
C GLY A 52 -27.00 -56.39 26.72
N ASN A 53 -25.76 -55.99 27.03
CA ASN A 53 -25.41 -54.66 27.51
C ASN A 53 -24.35 -54.00 26.62
N TRP A 54 -24.41 -52.67 26.53
CA TRP A 54 -23.40 -51.87 25.85
C TRP A 54 -22.27 -51.50 26.79
N PHE A 55 -21.04 -51.70 26.33
CA PHE A 55 -19.83 -51.32 27.03
C PHE A 55 -19.01 -50.35 26.19
N ALA A 56 -18.32 -49.44 26.86
CA ALA A 56 -17.35 -48.57 26.21
C ALA A 56 -16.11 -48.34 27.07
N MET A 57 -14.96 -48.24 26.39
CA MET A 57 -13.69 -47.81 26.97
C MET A 57 -13.19 -46.58 26.24
N ARG A 58 -12.76 -45.57 26.99
CA ARG A 58 -12.06 -44.39 26.51
C ARG A 58 -10.65 -44.40 27.10
N GLY A 59 -9.65 -44.63 26.26
CA GLY A 59 -8.29 -44.94 26.72
C GLY A 59 -8.32 -46.17 27.62
N ASP A 60 -7.86 -46.01 28.84
CA ASP A 60 -7.78 -47.00 29.91
C ASP A 60 -8.99 -47.00 30.88
N HIS A 61 -9.96 -46.11 30.67
CA HIS A 61 -11.11 -45.95 31.58
C HIS A 61 -12.43 -46.42 30.95
N THR A 62 -13.28 -47.06 31.76
CA THR A 62 -14.65 -47.44 31.37
C THR A 62 -15.57 -46.23 31.41
N ILE A 63 -16.49 -46.14 30.44
CA ILE A 63 -17.49 -45.08 30.33
C ILE A 63 -18.81 -45.65 29.81
N ASP A 64 -19.92 -44.97 30.08
CA ASP A 64 -21.21 -45.32 29.49
C ASP A 64 -21.16 -45.16 27.96
N ALA A 65 -21.60 -46.19 27.24
CA ALA A 65 -21.58 -46.20 25.78
C ALA A 65 -22.48 -45.14 25.16
N SER A 66 -23.62 -44.85 25.78
CA SER A 66 -24.58 -43.83 25.32
C SER A 66 -23.98 -42.43 25.49
N ASP A 67 -23.30 -42.19 26.62
CA ASP A 67 -22.69 -40.88 26.91
C ASP A 67 -21.56 -40.53 25.94
N ILE A 68 -20.73 -41.52 25.55
CA ILE A 68 -19.56 -41.26 24.69
C ILE A 68 -19.90 -41.28 23.19
N TRP A 69 -20.96 -41.98 22.80
CA TRP A 69 -21.33 -42.22 21.40
C TRP A 69 -21.42 -40.95 20.57
N THR A 70 -22.14 -39.93 21.05
CA THR A 70 -22.38 -38.69 20.30
C THR A 70 -21.09 -37.88 20.06
N TRP A 71 -20.05 -38.12 20.86
CA TRP A 71 -18.74 -37.49 20.76
C TRP A 71 -17.79 -38.22 19.80
N CYS A 72 -17.85 -39.56 19.75
CA CYS A 72 -16.91 -40.37 19.00
C CYS A 72 -17.41 -40.82 17.62
N CYS A 73 -18.74 -40.92 17.41
CA CYS A 73 -19.37 -41.46 16.20
C CYS A 73 -18.88 -40.84 14.87
N ARG A 74 -18.48 -39.57 14.86
CA ARG A 74 -18.02 -38.86 13.65
C ARG A 74 -16.55 -39.14 13.28
N ASN A 75 -15.82 -39.87 14.13
CA ASN A 75 -14.39 -40.15 13.94
C ASN A 75 -14.12 -41.66 14.07
N PRO A 76 -14.63 -42.49 13.16
CA PRO A 76 -14.31 -43.91 13.12
C PRO A 76 -12.83 -44.13 12.78
N ILE A 77 -12.22 -45.11 13.43
CA ILE A 77 -10.80 -45.49 13.21
C ILE A 77 -10.70 -46.98 12.95
N THR A 78 -9.62 -47.40 12.29
CA THR A 78 -9.34 -48.83 12.09
C THR A 78 -9.01 -49.47 13.44
N HIS A 79 -9.23 -50.78 13.56
CA HIS A 79 -8.83 -51.53 14.75
C HIS A 79 -7.32 -51.41 15.01
N GLU A 80 -6.51 -51.44 13.94
CA GLU A 80 -5.06 -51.24 14.01
C GLU A 80 -4.70 -49.86 14.60
N ALA A 81 -5.35 -48.79 14.17
CA ALA A 81 -5.14 -47.46 14.73
C ALA A 81 -5.59 -47.37 16.21
N TYR A 82 -6.67 -48.07 16.58
CA TYR A 82 -7.10 -48.17 17.97
C TYR A 82 -6.05 -48.89 18.86
N THR A 83 -5.56 -50.04 18.42
CA THR A 83 -4.53 -50.81 19.13
C THR A 83 -3.26 -49.99 19.28
N MET A 84 -2.79 -49.35 18.21
CA MET A 84 -1.61 -48.50 18.22
C MET A 84 -1.77 -47.33 19.21
N ALA A 85 -2.93 -46.69 19.24
CA ALA A 85 -3.20 -45.60 20.19
C ALA A 85 -3.22 -46.08 21.65
N ILE A 86 -3.79 -47.26 21.94
CA ILE A 86 -3.79 -47.86 23.29
C ILE A 86 -2.38 -48.27 23.74
N GLU A 87 -1.54 -48.73 22.81
CA GLU A 87 -0.13 -49.09 23.07
C GLU A 87 0.80 -47.85 23.18
N GLY A 88 0.25 -46.64 22.99
CA GLY A 88 0.97 -45.37 23.12
C GLY A 88 1.68 -44.89 21.85
N GLY A 89 1.43 -45.52 20.70
CA GLY A 89 2.01 -45.16 19.40
C GLY A 89 1.44 -43.88 18.76
N GLY A 90 0.29 -43.38 19.25
CA GLY A 90 -0.33 -42.15 18.74
C GLY A 90 -1.18 -42.37 17.48
N TRP A 91 -1.21 -41.37 16.59
CA TRP A 91 -2.06 -41.35 15.39
C TRP A 91 -1.27 -40.96 14.15
N ASP A 92 -1.33 -41.75 13.08
CA ASP A 92 -0.54 -41.53 11.85
C ASP A 92 -0.85 -40.23 11.11
N ASP A 93 -2.09 -39.73 11.26
CA ASP A 93 -2.59 -38.50 10.64
C ASP A 93 -2.39 -37.26 11.51
N GLU A 94 -1.94 -37.40 12.76
CA GLU A 94 -1.59 -36.28 13.63
C GLU A 94 -0.08 -36.08 13.68
N PRO A 95 0.40 -34.83 13.66
CA PRO A 95 1.79 -34.55 13.93
C PRO A 95 2.13 -34.90 15.37
N GLU A 96 3.39 -35.29 15.61
CA GLU A 96 3.91 -35.55 16.94
C GLU A 96 3.61 -34.36 17.87
N ALA A 97 3.13 -34.66 19.09
CA ALA A 97 2.90 -33.60 20.06
C ALA A 97 4.22 -32.86 20.34
N PRO A 98 4.25 -31.52 20.35
CA PRO A 98 5.45 -30.78 20.72
C PRO A 98 5.92 -31.24 22.10
N ILE A 99 7.21 -31.60 22.22
CA ILE A 99 7.85 -31.98 23.48
C ILE A 99 7.83 -30.75 24.40
N GLY A 100 6.81 -30.65 25.26
CA GLY A 100 6.53 -29.39 25.94
C GLY A 100 5.56 -29.47 27.11
N HIS A 101 5.41 -30.61 27.78
CA HIS A 101 4.61 -30.69 29.02
C HIS A 101 5.30 -30.07 30.25
N ASN A 102 6.53 -29.57 30.13
CA ASN A 102 7.23 -28.78 31.15
C ASN A 102 7.46 -27.33 30.69
N ARG A 103 6.38 -26.61 30.35
CA ARG A 103 6.48 -25.15 30.13
C ARG A 103 6.77 -24.46 31.47
N PRO A 104 7.76 -23.56 31.57
CA PRO A 104 7.85 -22.64 32.69
C PRO A 104 6.58 -21.77 32.69
N THR A 105 5.87 -21.69 33.81
CA THR A 105 4.65 -20.87 33.96
C THR A 105 4.92 -19.36 33.94
N ASP A 106 6.20 -18.96 33.97
CA ASP A 106 6.63 -17.59 34.25
C ASP A 106 7.14 -16.85 33.01
N LEU A 107 6.93 -17.41 31.81
CA LEU A 107 7.29 -16.73 30.55
C LEU A 107 6.25 -15.66 30.20
N ASP A 108 6.74 -14.49 29.76
CA ASP A 108 5.87 -13.49 29.16
C ASP A 108 5.21 -14.01 27.87
N PRO A 109 4.08 -13.42 27.43
CA PRO A 109 3.35 -13.91 26.25
C PRO A 109 4.17 -13.97 24.96
N TYR A 110 5.17 -13.10 24.79
CA TYR A 110 6.03 -13.08 23.61
C TYR A 110 7.02 -14.23 23.65
N GLN A 111 7.70 -14.44 24.78
CA GLN A 111 8.62 -15.56 24.98
C GLN A 111 7.90 -16.90 24.86
N ALA A 112 6.70 -17.03 25.45
CA ALA A 112 5.88 -18.21 25.32
C ALA A 112 5.55 -18.53 23.85
N LEU A 113 5.24 -17.51 23.05
CA LEU A 113 4.92 -17.68 21.63
C LEU A 113 6.17 -17.99 20.78
N LEU A 114 7.33 -17.44 21.12
CA LEU A 114 8.61 -17.80 20.48
C LEU A 114 8.95 -19.27 20.69
N HIS A 115 8.79 -19.77 21.91
CA HIS A 115 9.01 -21.18 22.22
C HIS A 115 8.02 -22.08 21.47
N GLU A 116 6.73 -21.74 21.43
CA GLU A 116 5.71 -22.47 20.65
C GLU A 116 6.08 -22.51 19.16
N PHE A 117 6.50 -21.39 18.58
CA PHE A 117 6.95 -21.33 17.19
C PHE A 117 8.19 -22.16 16.92
N ALA A 118 9.19 -22.12 17.81
CA ALA A 118 10.43 -22.86 17.63
C ALA A 118 10.19 -24.38 17.55
N SER A 119 9.36 -24.92 18.45
CA SER A 119 9.02 -26.35 18.45
C SER A 119 8.23 -26.77 17.21
N GLU A 120 7.20 -26.02 16.82
CA GLU A 120 6.39 -26.34 15.64
C GLU A 120 7.19 -26.17 14.33
N LYS A 121 8.09 -25.17 14.28
CA LYS A 121 8.98 -24.94 13.14
C LYS A 121 9.94 -26.11 12.93
N GLU A 122 10.60 -26.58 13.97
CA GLU A 122 11.56 -27.68 13.87
C GLU A 122 10.90 -28.95 13.31
N GLN A 123 9.72 -29.30 13.84
CA GLN A 123 8.96 -30.47 13.36
C GLN A 123 8.48 -30.30 11.92
N ALA A 124 7.91 -29.14 11.57
CA ALA A 124 7.43 -28.88 10.22
C ALA A 124 8.57 -28.88 9.20
N GLU A 125 9.72 -28.27 9.52
CA GLU A 125 10.91 -28.27 8.65
C GLU A 125 11.50 -29.67 8.49
N ALA A 126 11.50 -30.50 9.53
CA ALA A 126 11.92 -31.89 9.43
C ALA A 126 10.98 -32.70 8.52
N PHE A 127 9.66 -32.50 8.66
CA PHE A 127 8.65 -33.15 7.84
C PHE A 127 8.77 -32.78 6.34
N MET A 128 8.99 -31.50 6.03
CA MET A 128 9.11 -31.01 4.64
C MET A 128 10.33 -31.54 3.86
N LYS A 129 11.30 -32.18 4.53
CA LYS A 129 12.46 -32.79 3.84
C LYS A 129 12.08 -34.01 2.99
N LYS A 130 10.93 -34.62 3.25
CA LYS A 130 10.42 -35.77 2.51
C LYS A 130 9.23 -35.34 1.65
N PRO A 131 9.11 -35.84 0.41
CA PRO A 131 7.91 -35.59 -0.38
C PRO A 131 6.70 -36.25 0.27
N ILE A 132 5.55 -35.56 0.23
CA ILE A 132 4.27 -36.10 0.68
C ILE A 132 3.79 -37.10 -0.39
N THR A 133 3.60 -38.35 0.03
CA THR A 133 3.17 -39.45 -0.84
C THR A 133 1.87 -40.11 -0.38
N MET A 134 1.46 -39.89 0.87
CA MET A 134 0.26 -40.47 1.47
C MET A 134 -0.74 -39.41 1.95
N GLN A 135 -2.03 -39.76 2.02
CA GLN A 135 -3.08 -38.87 2.53
C GLN A 135 -2.82 -38.45 3.99
N ALA A 136 -2.40 -39.38 4.85
CA ALA A 136 -2.05 -39.08 6.25
C ALA A 136 -0.89 -38.07 6.38
N GLU A 137 0.06 -38.08 5.44
CA GLU A 137 1.12 -37.06 5.38
C GLU A 137 0.56 -35.70 4.97
N ALA A 138 -0.36 -35.66 4.00
CA ALA A 138 -1.03 -34.42 3.61
C ALA A 138 -1.88 -33.83 4.75
N ASP A 139 -2.58 -34.68 5.51
CA ASP A 139 -3.39 -34.26 6.65
C ASP A 139 -2.51 -33.70 7.79
N ARG A 140 -1.38 -34.35 8.09
CA ARG A 140 -0.37 -33.81 9.03
C ARG A 140 0.15 -32.45 8.60
N ALA A 141 0.47 -32.28 7.32
CA ALA A 141 0.91 -31.00 6.76
C ALA A 141 -0.15 -29.89 6.94
N ALA A 142 -1.42 -30.22 6.72
CA ALA A 142 -2.53 -29.28 6.90
C ALA A 142 -2.69 -28.87 8.37
N ILE A 143 -2.51 -29.80 9.32
CA ILE A 143 -2.56 -29.50 10.76
C ILE A 143 -1.41 -28.57 11.16
N TRP A 144 -0.17 -28.86 10.76
CA TRP A 144 0.98 -27.97 11.03
C TRP A 144 0.76 -26.58 10.43
N SER A 145 0.25 -26.48 9.18
CA SER A 145 -0.10 -25.19 8.56
C SER A 145 -1.10 -24.40 9.41
N LYS A 146 -2.14 -25.06 9.93
CA LYS A 146 -3.12 -24.43 10.83
C LYS A 146 -2.51 -23.98 12.17
N ARG A 147 -1.59 -24.76 12.74
CA ARG A 147 -0.90 -24.39 13.99
C ARG A 147 0.00 -23.17 13.79
N LEU A 148 0.82 -23.16 12.74
CA LEU A 148 1.70 -22.04 12.40
C LEU A 148 0.92 -20.76 12.07
N SER A 149 -0.18 -20.85 11.31
CA SER A 149 -1.04 -19.68 11.06
C SER A 149 -1.71 -19.15 12.32
N THR A 150 -2.05 -20.02 13.27
CA THR A 150 -2.57 -19.62 14.59
C THR A 150 -1.51 -18.88 15.41
N ILE A 151 -0.26 -19.34 15.40
CA ILE A 151 0.87 -18.64 16.04
C ILE A 151 1.05 -17.24 15.45
N ALA A 152 1.05 -17.12 14.12
CA ALA A 152 1.16 -15.83 13.44
C ALA A 152 0.01 -14.87 13.81
N LYS A 153 -1.22 -15.39 13.94
CA LYS A 153 -2.37 -14.61 14.39
C LYS A 153 -2.19 -14.12 15.83
N LYS A 154 -1.79 -15.00 16.77
CA LYS A 154 -1.49 -14.62 18.17
C LYS A 154 -0.44 -13.51 18.23
N ALA A 155 0.62 -13.60 17.44
CA ALA A 155 1.67 -12.58 17.37
C ALA A 155 1.12 -11.23 16.90
N THR A 156 0.27 -11.25 15.87
CA THR A 156 -0.38 -10.04 15.35
C THR A 156 -1.27 -9.38 16.40
N ASP A 157 -2.05 -10.18 17.12
CA ASP A 157 -2.97 -9.69 18.16
C ASP A 157 -2.20 -9.11 19.34
N LEU A 158 -1.15 -9.78 19.83
CA LEU A 158 -0.28 -9.28 20.91
C LEU A 158 0.41 -7.97 20.51
N HIS A 159 1.04 -7.94 19.33
CA HIS A 159 1.69 -6.73 18.83
C HIS A 159 0.70 -5.57 18.68
N LYS A 160 -0.53 -5.83 18.23
CA LYS A 160 -1.58 -4.79 18.15
C LYS A 160 -1.87 -4.21 19.53
N VAL A 161 -2.06 -5.06 20.55
CA VAL A 161 -2.34 -4.62 21.92
C VAL A 161 -1.19 -3.80 22.49
N GLU A 162 0.05 -4.27 22.33
CA GLU A 162 1.24 -3.56 22.82
C GLU A 162 1.46 -2.20 22.12
N LYS A 163 1.20 -2.14 20.80
CA LYS A 163 1.45 -0.94 19.99
C LYS A 163 0.33 0.09 20.06
N GLN A 164 -0.90 -0.33 20.38
CA GLN A 164 -2.08 0.54 20.37
C GLN A 164 -1.91 1.80 21.24
N PRO A 165 -1.42 1.73 22.49
CA PRO A 165 -1.20 2.93 23.33
C PRO A 165 -0.22 3.93 22.70
N SER A 166 0.85 3.46 22.07
CA SER A 166 1.82 4.34 21.39
C SER A 166 1.22 4.99 20.15
N LEU A 167 0.39 4.27 19.38
CA LEU A 167 -0.32 4.84 18.24
C LEU A 167 -1.33 5.91 18.68
N ASP A 168 -2.07 5.65 19.76
CA ASP A 168 -3.04 6.60 20.27
C ASP A 168 -2.37 7.83 20.89
N ALA A 169 -1.23 7.65 21.57
CA ALA A 169 -0.39 8.75 22.03
C ALA A 169 0.14 9.60 20.86
N GLY A 170 0.62 8.95 19.79
CA GLY A 170 1.04 9.63 18.56
C GLY A 170 -0.10 10.43 17.93
N ARG A 171 -1.28 9.81 17.76
CA ARG A 171 -2.48 10.49 17.24
C ARG A 171 -2.91 11.66 18.11
N ALA A 172 -2.83 11.54 19.44
CA ALA A 172 -3.16 12.64 20.34
C ALA A 172 -2.25 13.84 20.13
N VAL A 173 -0.94 13.61 19.95
CA VAL A 173 0.02 14.65 19.60
C VAL A 173 -0.30 15.24 18.24
N ASP A 174 -0.50 14.42 17.21
CA ASP A 174 -0.81 14.89 15.86
C ASP A 174 -2.07 15.75 15.84
N ASN A 175 -3.13 15.28 16.50
CA ASN A 175 -4.40 16.00 16.62
C ASN A 175 -4.23 17.34 17.33
N LYS A 176 -3.43 17.41 18.40
CA LYS A 176 -3.15 18.66 19.13
C LYS A 176 -2.51 19.73 18.23
N TRP A 177 -1.69 19.31 17.26
CA TRP A 177 -0.95 20.23 16.40
C TRP A 177 -1.56 20.45 15.02
N ARG A 178 -2.52 19.62 14.59
CA ARG A 178 -3.10 19.67 13.24
C ARG A 178 -3.63 21.05 12.91
N ASP A 179 -4.58 21.55 13.69
CA ASP A 179 -5.26 22.81 13.38
C ASP A 179 -4.27 23.99 13.46
N LEU A 180 -3.31 23.95 14.39
CA LEU A 180 -2.27 24.97 14.52
C LEU A 180 -1.24 24.95 13.36
N LYS A 181 -1.10 23.82 12.66
CA LYS A 181 -0.28 23.72 11.45
C LYS A 181 -1.07 24.15 10.21
N GLU A 182 -2.33 23.74 10.11
CA GLU A 182 -3.13 23.90 8.90
C GLU A 182 -3.86 25.24 8.83
N GLU A 183 -4.52 25.69 9.91
CA GLU A 183 -5.32 26.92 9.88
C GLU A 183 -4.49 28.18 9.65
N PRO A 184 -3.33 28.40 10.30
CA PRO A 184 -2.52 29.58 10.05
C PRO A 184 -1.93 29.60 8.63
N ASP A 185 -1.52 28.44 8.09
CA ASP A 185 -1.07 28.35 6.70
C ASP A 185 -2.21 28.64 5.72
N ALA A 186 -3.39 28.06 5.94
CA ALA A 186 -4.58 28.33 5.14
C ALA A 186 -5.01 29.81 5.21
N LEU A 187 -4.98 30.43 6.40
CA LEU A 187 -5.27 31.85 6.58
C LEU A 187 -4.23 32.74 5.89
N SER A 188 -2.94 32.42 6.03
CA SER A 188 -1.84 33.12 5.35
C SER A 188 -1.99 33.06 3.82
N LYS A 189 -2.33 31.90 3.26
CA LYS A 189 -2.63 31.73 1.84
C LYS A 189 -3.85 32.56 1.40
N ARG A 190 -4.93 32.58 2.20
CA ARG A 190 -6.11 33.42 1.93
C ARG A 190 -5.77 34.91 1.96
N LEU A 191 -4.97 35.37 2.92
CA LEU A 191 -4.52 36.76 3.00
C LEU A 191 -3.69 37.15 1.78
N LYS A 192 -2.77 36.30 1.33
CA LYS A 192 -2.01 36.53 0.09
C LYS A 192 -2.93 36.63 -1.12
N ARG A 193 -3.90 35.71 -1.26
CA ARG A 193 -4.90 35.75 -2.34
C ARG A 193 -5.77 36.99 -2.29
N HIS A 194 -6.08 37.50 -1.10
CA HIS A 194 -6.84 38.73 -0.94
C HIS A 194 -6.08 39.96 -1.49
N MET A 195 -4.75 39.89 -1.56
CA MET A 195 -3.91 40.92 -2.18
C MET A 195 -3.81 40.80 -3.70
N ASP A 196 -4.32 39.72 -4.32
CA ASP A 196 -4.14 39.46 -5.77
C ASP A 196 -4.74 40.58 -6.60
N ALA A 197 -5.96 41.05 -6.29
CA ALA A 197 -6.61 42.12 -7.03
C ALA A 197 -5.80 43.44 -6.99
N PHE A 198 -5.24 43.78 -5.82
CA PHE A 198 -4.39 44.95 -5.67
C PHE A 198 -3.09 44.81 -6.48
N LEU A 199 -2.42 43.66 -6.37
CA LEU A 199 -1.18 43.40 -7.10
C LEU A 199 -1.38 43.33 -8.62
N GLN A 200 -2.54 42.84 -9.08
CA GLN A 200 -2.91 42.83 -10.49
C GLN A 200 -3.15 44.23 -11.04
N GLU A 201 -3.82 45.11 -10.27
CA GLU A 201 -3.98 46.52 -10.65
C GLU A 201 -2.64 47.26 -10.67
N GLU A 202 -1.78 47.04 -9.68
CA GLU A 202 -0.43 47.62 -9.69
C GLU A 202 0.40 47.08 -10.85
N ALA A 203 0.29 45.79 -11.18
CA ALA A 203 0.92 45.22 -12.38
C ALA A 203 0.34 45.80 -13.67
N ARG A 204 -0.94 46.13 -13.72
CA ARG A 204 -1.57 46.81 -14.87
C ARG A 204 -0.98 48.22 -15.04
N LYS A 205 -0.94 49.02 -13.98
CA LYS A 205 -0.35 50.36 -14.01
C LYS A 205 1.13 50.34 -14.39
N GLU A 206 1.88 49.36 -13.88
CA GLU A 206 3.29 49.15 -14.26
C GLU A 206 3.43 48.81 -15.74
N ARG A 207 2.58 47.90 -16.27
CA ARG A 207 2.57 47.57 -17.70
C ARG A 207 2.22 48.77 -18.57
N GLU A 208 1.24 49.58 -18.16
CA GLU A 208 0.87 50.82 -18.87
C GLU A 208 2.03 51.83 -18.87
N ARG A 209 2.67 52.06 -17.71
CA ARG A 209 3.88 52.89 -17.62
C ARG A 209 5.00 52.35 -18.50
N GLN A 210 5.22 51.04 -18.47
CA GLN A 210 6.25 50.40 -19.27
C GLN A 210 5.96 50.51 -20.77
N ALA A 211 4.72 50.34 -21.20
CA ALA A 211 4.33 50.49 -22.60
C ALA A 211 4.58 51.94 -23.07
N ALA A 212 4.21 52.93 -22.25
CA ALA A 212 4.48 54.34 -22.54
C ALA A 212 6.00 54.64 -22.57
N ALA A 213 6.76 54.13 -21.60
CA ALA A 213 8.21 54.33 -21.53
C ALA A 213 8.95 53.65 -22.69
N ARG A 214 8.49 52.47 -23.15
CA ARG A 214 9.04 51.80 -24.34
C ARG A 214 8.73 52.57 -25.61
N ALA A 215 7.50 53.06 -25.78
CA ALA A 215 7.15 53.88 -26.94
C ALA A 215 7.97 55.18 -27.02
N GLU A 216 8.24 55.80 -25.86
CA GLU A 216 9.11 56.98 -25.77
C GLU A 216 10.57 56.63 -26.03
N ALA A 217 11.09 55.54 -25.45
CA ALA A 217 12.44 55.06 -25.73
C ALA A 217 12.64 54.71 -27.21
N ASP A 218 11.65 54.08 -27.86
CA ASP A 218 11.66 53.79 -29.29
C ASP A 218 11.68 55.07 -30.13
N ARG A 219 10.97 56.13 -29.70
CA ARG A 219 11.02 57.44 -30.36
C ARG A 219 12.41 58.07 -30.24
N ILE A 220 12.95 58.14 -29.03
CA ILE A 220 14.27 58.72 -28.75
C ILE A 220 15.38 57.93 -29.46
N GLN A 221 15.26 56.59 -29.54
CA GLN A 221 16.19 55.76 -30.30
C GLN A 221 16.17 56.09 -31.80
N ARG A 222 14.98 56.25 -32.41
CA ARG A 222 14.89 56.68 -33.81
C ARG A 222 15.51 58.05 -34.06
N GLU A 223 15.33 58.99 -33.13
CA GLU A 223 15.95 60.32 -33.20
C GLU A 223 17.48 60.23 -33.04
N ALA A 224 17.98 59.42 -32.11
CA ALA A 224 19.41 59.18 -31.93
C ALA A 224 20.04 58.48 -33.15
N ASP A 225 19.38 57.50 -33.74
CA ASP A 225 19.81 56.83 -34.96
C ASP A 225 19.84 57.79 -36.15
N ALA A 226 18.82 58.66 -36.29
CA ALA A 226 18.78 59.68 -37.33
C ALA A 226 19.92 60.71 -37.16
N ALA A 227 20.20 61.14 -35.94
CA ALA A 227 21.31 62.04 -35.63
C ALA A 227 22.67 61.38 -35.87
N ARG A 228 22.83 60.09 -35.55
CA ARG A 228 24.05 59.33 -35.87
C ARG A 228 24.27 59.28 -37.39
N ILE A 229 23.23 58.95 -38.16
CA ILE A 229 23.30 58.92 -39.63
C ILE A 229 23.62 60.32 -40.20
N ALA A 230 23.07 61.38 -39.61
CA ALA A 230 23.37 62.75 -40.01
C ALA A 230 24.83 63.14 -39.71
N ALA A 231 25.34 62.81 -38.53
CA ALA A 231 26.73 63.03 -38.15
C ALA A 231 27.71 62.23 -39.02
N GLU A 232 27.38 60.97 -39.35
CA GLU A 232 28.16 60.13 -40.27
C GLU A 232 28.18 60.72 -41.69
N LYS A 233 27.03 61.19 -42.20
CA LYS A 233 26.97 61.88 -43.50
C LYS A 233 27.74 63.19 -43.52
N ALA A 234 27.72 63.96 -42.42
CA ALA A 234 28.49 65.20 -42.29
C ALA A 234 29.99 64.93 -42.24
N ALA A 235 30.41 63.86 -41.55
CA ALA A 235 31.80 63.42 -41.54
C ALA A 235 32.27 62.98 -42.95
N ALA A 236 31.47 62.17 -43.66
CA ALA A 236 31.80 61.68 -45.00
C ALA A 236 31.84 62.77 -46.09
N ARG A 237 31.05 63.85 -45.95
CA ARG A 237 31.09 65.00 -46.89
C ARG A 237 32.40 65.79 -46.78
N ASN A 238 32.94 65.95 -45.57
CA ASN A 238 34.16 66.71 -45.34
C ASN A 238 35.43 65.95 -45.73
N ASP A 239 35.46 64.62 -45.64
CA ASP A 239 36.61 63.82 -46.08
C ASP A 239 36.82 63.86 -47.62
N ASN A 240 35.78 64.25 -48.38
CA ASN A 240 35.80 64.34 -49.84
C ASN A 240 36.14 65.75 -50.37
N ASP A 241 36.23 66.77 -49.50
CA ASP A 241 36.45 68.17 -49.87
C ASP A 241 37.79 68.65 -49.28
N SER A 242 38.80 68.91 -50.12
CA SER A 242 40.19 69.12 -49.65
C SER A 242 40.46 70.51 -49.05
N THR A 243 39.42 71.29 -48.77
CA THR A 243 39.47 72.60 -48.09
C THR A 243 38.35 72.71 -47.06
N ALA A 244 38.44 71.92 -45.98
CA ALA A 244 37.56 72.09 -44.83
C ALA A 244 37.86 73.45 -44.16
N ASP A 245 36.99 74.43 -44.38
CA ASP A 245 36.97 75.70 -43.69
C ASP A 245 36.50 75.57 -42.23
N ALA A 246 36.82 76.55 -41.38
CA ALA A 246 36.50 76.49 -39.94
C ALA A 246 35.00 76.27 -39.65
N ALA A 247 34.13 76.66 -40.58
CA ALA A 247 32.69 76.46 -40.51
C ALA A 247 32.28 74.97 -40.66
N SER A 248 32.85 74.23 -41.61
CA SER A 248 32.54 72.81 -41.82
C SER A 248 33.06 71.91 -40.69
N ILE A 249 34.18 72.29 -40.05
CA ILE A 249 34.69 71.61 -38.85
C ILE A 249 33.76 71.85 -37.65
N ALA A 250 33.26 73.08 -37.47
CA ALA A 250 32.31 73.41 -36.41
C ALA A 250 30.98 72.66 -36.58
N GLU A 251 30.46 72.55 -37.81
CA GLU A 251 29.24 71.80 -38.11
C GLU A 251 29.39 70.30 -37.80
N ARG A 252 30.54 69.70 -38.14
CA ARG A 252 30.85 68.30 -37.79
C ARG A 252 30.89 68.08 -36.28
N ASN A 253 31.60 68.95 -35.54
CA ASN A 253 31.72 68.81 -34.09
C ASN A 253 30.37 69.00 -33.39
N ASN A 254 29.52 69.90 -33.89
CA ASN A 254 28.16 70.08 -33.39
C ASN A 254 27.29 68.84 -33.67
N ALA A 255 27.36 68.27 -34.88
CA ALA A 255 26.61 67.06 -35.22
C ALA A 255 27.04 65.84 -34.38
N ILE A 256 28.34 65.69 -34.11
CA ILE A 256 28.87 64.63 -33.22
C ILE A 256 28.38 64.85 -31.79
N ALA A 257 28.47 66.08 -31.26
CA ALA A 257 28.00 66.38 -29.91
C ALA A 257 26.48 66.17 -29.75
N GLU A 258 25.69 66.49 -30.78
CA GLU A 258 24.25 66.24 -30.79
C GLU A 258 23.92 64.75 -30.84
N ALA A 259 24.61 63.97 -31.67
CA ALA A 259 24.47 62.51 -31.71
C ALA A 259 24.87 61.85 -30.39
N GLU A 260 25.94 62.31 -29.73
CA GLU A 260 26.36 61.80 -28.44
C GLU A 260 25.33 62.12 -27.35
N ARG A 261 24.79 63.35 -27.30
CA ARG A 261 23.74 63.73 -26.36
C ARG A 261 22.47 62.88 -26.54
N LEU A 262 22.04 62.68 -27.78
CA LEU A 262 20.85 61.87 -28.09
C LEU A 262 21.07 60.39 -27.77
N SER A 263 22.28 59.85 -27.96
CA SER A 263 22.59 58.48 -27.57
C SER A 263 22.58 58.27 -26.04
N GLN A 264 23.06 59.26 -25.26
CA GLN A 264 22.97 59.23 -23.80
C GLN A 264 21.51 59.33 -23.31
N GLN A 265 20.70 60.16 -23.97
CA GLN A 265 19.25 60.25 -23.69
C GLN A 265 18.53 58.94 -24.01
N ALA A 266 18.86 58.29 -25.13
CA ALA A 266 18.31 56.98 -25.49
C ALA A 266 18.69 55.90 -24.46
N ALA A 267 19.95 55.86 -24.02
CA ALA A 267 20.42 54.91 -23.00
C ALA A 267 19.80 55.16 -21.60
N GLN A 268 19.44 56.40 -21.27
CA GLN A 268 18.71 56.72 -20.05
C GLN A 268 17.23 56.32 -20.15
N ALA A 269 16.57 56.64 -21.27
CA ALA A 269 15.18 56.25 -21.53
C ALA A 269 15.00 54.73 -21.54
N GLU A 270 15.95 53.98 -22.11
CA GLU A 270 15.94 52.51 -22.10
C GLU A 270 16.08 51.94 -20.68
N ARG A 271 16.91 52.54 -19.82
CA ARG A 271 17.01 52.17 -18.39
C ARG A 271 15.71 52.45 -17.63
N ASP A 272 15.05 53.56 -17.92
CA ASP A 272 13.77 53.92 -17.30
C ASP A 272 12.60 53.04 -17.79
N ALA A 273 12.71 52.44 -18.98
CA ALA A 273 11.73 51.50 -19.55
C ALA A 273 11.85 50.05 -19.02
N GLN A 274 12.87 49.74 -18.22
CA GLN A 274 13.07 48.40 -17.67
C GLN A 274 11.91 47.99 -16.73
N ALA A 275 11.48 46.73 -16.83
CA ALA A 275 10.39 46.20 -16.03
C ALA A 275 10.73 46.21 -14.53
N ARG A 276 9.82 46.71 -13.71
CA ARG A 276 9.85 46.50 -12.25
C ARG A 276 8.74 45.55 -11.86
N ASN A 277 9.04 44.62 -10.95
CA ASN A 277 8.02 43.71 -10.45
C ASN A 277 7.07 44.47 -9.51
N ALA A 278 5.77 44.44 -9.84
CA ALA A 278 4.72 44.90 -8.93
C ALA A 278 4.80 44.12 -7.61
N SER A 279 4.75 44.84 -6.50
CA SER A 279 4.94 44.26 -5.18
C SER A 279 4.27 45.09 -4.09
N ALA A 280 3.92 44.44 -2.99
CA ALA A 280 3.31 45.07 -1.83
C ALA A 280 3.97 44.60 -0.53
N GLY A 281 3.83 45.40 0.53
CA GLY A 281 4.35 45.09 1.86
C GLY A 281 5.69 45.76 2.19
N ARG A 282 6.06 45.69 3.47
CA ARG A 282 7.31 46.26 4.02
C ARG A 282 8.49 45.31 3.87
N THR A 283 9.70 45.82 4.12
CA THR A 283 10.93 45.03 4.22
C THR A 283 10.73 43.83 5.16
N GLY A 284 11.03 42.62 4.65
CA GLY A 284 10.82 41.34 5.35
C GLY A 284 9.45 40.68 5.15
N ALA A 285 8.48 41.37 4.53
CA ALA A 285 7.13 40.84 4.27
C ALA A 285 6.62 41.18 2.86
N LYS A 286 7.55 41.29 1.89
CA LYS A 286 7.24 41.68 0.51
C LYS A 286 6.53 40.53 -0.22
N VAL A 287 5.36 40.82 -0.80
CA VAL A 287 4.59 39.90 -1.64
C VAL A 287 4.63 40.39 -3.09
N SER A 288 4.80 39.47 -4.03
CA SER A 288 4.81 39.73 -5.47
C SER A 288 4.07 38.61 -6.20
N LEU A 289 3.55 38.92 -7.40
CA LEU A 289 2.91 37.93 -8.25
C LEU A 289 3.95 36.90 -8.72
N ARG A 290 3.54 35.62 -8.76
CA ARG A 290 4.33 34.52 -9.32
C ARG A 290 3.52 33.80 -10.38
N THR A 291 4.17 33.41 -11.47
CA THR A 291 3.58 32.59 -12.52
C THR A 291 3.70 31.11 -12.14
N PHE A 292 2.56 30.43 -12.01
CA PHE A 292 2.49 28.98 -11.88
C PHE A 292 2.01 28.40 -13.21
N VAL A 293 2.74 27.44 -13.76
CA VAL A 293 2.36 26.71 -14.97
C VAL A 293 1.76 25.38 -14.54
N PHE A 294 0.51 25.12 -14.92
CA PHE A 294 -0.19 23.87 -14.68
C PHE A 294 -0.84 23.38 -15.96
N ALA A 295 -1.05 22.06 -16.06
CA ALA A 295 -1.75 21.45 -17.19
C ALA A 295 -3.26 21.47 -16.93
N GLU A 296 -4.04 21.92 -17.91
CA GLU A 296 -5.49 21.75 -17.96
C GLU A 296 -5.79 20.57 -18.89
N VAL A 297 -6.54 19.58 -18.38
CA VAL A 297 -6.93 18.41 -19.17
C VAL A 297 -8.20 18.75 -19.94
N THR A 298 -8.06 18.96 -21.25
CA THR A 298 -9.18 19.29 -22.15
C THR A 298 -9.85 18.05 -22.73
N ASP A 299 -9.07 17.00 -22.99
CA ASP A 299 -9.52 15.70 -23.48
C ASP A 299 -8.78 14.60 -22.72
N PHE A 300 -9.51 13.87 -21.89
CA PHE A 300 -8.95 12.82 -21.06
C PHE A 300 -8.52 11.60 -21.87
N ASP A 301 -9.29 11.20 -22.88
CA ASP A 301 -9.03 10.00 -23.66
C ASP A 301 -7.78 10.18 -24.52
N ALA A 302 -7.64 11.35 -25.16
CA ALA A 302 -6.44 11.70 -25.92
C ALA A 302 -5.19 11.74 -25.04
N LEU A 303 -5.30 12.32 -23.83
CA LEU A 303 -4.19 12.38 -22.87
C LEU A 303 -3.80 10.99 -22.36
N LEU A 304 -4.78 10.15 -22.00
CA LEU A 304 -4.52 8.79 -21.54
C LEU A 304 -3.84 7.96 -22.64
N MET A 305 -4.29 8.10 -23.89
CA MET A 305 -3.66 7.43 -25.03
C MET A 305 -2.22 7.89 -25.27
N ALA A 306 -1.91 9.17 -25.04
CA ALA A 306 -0.55 9.69 -25.10
C ALA A 306 0.33 9.21 -23.94
N LEU A 307 -0.26 8.91 -22.78
CA LEU A 307 0.44 8.48 -21.57
C LEU A 307 0.52 6.95 -21.39
N LYS A 308 -0.19 6.15 -22.21
CA LYS A 308 -0.33 4.69 -22.05
C LYS A 308 0.98 3.91 -21.93
N ASP A 309 2.07 4.43 -22.51
CA ASP A 309 3.38 3.77 -22.53
C ASP A 309 4.27 4.14 -21.34
N ARG A 310 3.80 5.02 -20.45
CA ARG A 310 4.46 5.34 -19.18
C ARG A 310 4.35 4.16 -18.21
N VAL A 311 5.42 3.92 -17.46
CA VAL A 311 5.50 2.80 -16.51
C VAL A 311 4.43 2.93 -15.43
N GLU A 312 4.23 4.14 -14.92
CA GLU A 312 3.28 4.44 -13.85
C GLU A 312 1.84 4.11 -14.27
N ILE A 313 1.48 4.37 -15.54
CA ILE A 313 0.15 4.04 -16.06
C ILE A 313 -0.01 2.52 -16.18
N ARG A 314 1.02 1.82 -16.65
CA ARG A 314 0.99 0.36 -16.78
C ARG A 314 0.84 -0.34 -15.43
N GLU A 315 1.55 0.11 -14.41
CA GLU A 315 1.46 -0.42 -13.04
C GLU A 315 0.05 -0.24 -12.44
N VAL A 316 -0.55 0.94 -12.66
CA VAL A 316 -1.92 1.22 -12.21
C VAL A 316 -2.92 0.32 -12.95
N VAL A 317 -2.79 0.19 -14.27
CA VAL A 317 -3.65 -0.70 -15.08
C VAL A 317 -3.53 -2.14 -14.63
N GLU A 318 -2.32 -2.65 -14.39
CA GLU A 318 -2.08 -4.01 -13.90
C GLU A 318 -2.71 -4.24 -12.51
N THR A 319 -2.56 -3.26 -11.60
CA THR A 319 -3.17 -3.32 -10.27
C THR A 319 -4.69 -3.39 -10.35
N LEU A 320 -5.30 -2.60 -11.24
CA LEU A 320 -6.74 -2.60 -11.46
C LEU A 320 -7.22 -3.90 -12.13
N ALA A 321 -6.47 -4.42 -13.10
CA ALA A 321 -6.77 -5.70 -13.76
C ALA A 321 -6.74 -6.87 -12.76
N ASN A 322 -5.71 -6.94 -11.90
CA ASN A 322 -5.62 -7.96 -10.85
C ASN A 322 -6.75 -7.86 -9.83
N ARG A 323 -7.23 -6.65 -9.52
CA ARG A 323 -8.40 -6.45 -8.67
C ARG A 323 -9.68 -6.96 -9.35
N ALA A 324 -9.87 -6.66 -10.62
CA ALA A 324 -11.00 -7.15 -11.41
C ALA A 324 -11.01 -8.69 -11.51
N ALA A 325 -9.84 -9.29 -11.76
CA ALA A 325 -9.67 -10.75 -11.81
C ALA A 325 -10.06 -11.42 -10.48
N ARG A 326 -9.66 -10.85 -9.34
CA ARG A 326 -10.05 -11.35 -8.01
C ARG A 326 -11.55 -11.25 -7.74
N SER A 327 -12.24 -10.28 -8.35
CA SER A 327 -13.70 -10.16 -8.29
C SER A 327 -14.45 -11.01 -9.32
N GLY A 328 -13.74 -11.75 -10.19
CA GLY A 328 -14.36 -12.54 -11.25
C GLY A 328 -14.89 -11.71 -12.44
N VAL A 329 -14.48 -10.44 -12.56
CA VAL A 329 -14.90 -9.55 -13.66
C VAL A 329 -13.80 -9.50 -14.70
N GLU A 330 -14.09 -9.98 -15.91
CA GLU A 330 -13.20 -9.90 -17.06
C GLU A 330 -13.45 -8.60 -17.84
N LEU A 331 -12.46 -7.71 -17.85
CA LEU A 331 -12.49 -6.47 -18.63
C LEU A 331 -11.95 -6.72 -20.05
N ALA A 332 -12.31 -5.86 -21.00
CA ALA A 332 -11.79 -5.94 -22.35
C ALA A 332 -10.25 -5.87 -22.37
N GLY A 333 -9.60 -6.86 -22.99
CA GLY A 333 -8.14 -6.93 -23.09
C GLY A 333 -7.41 -7.64 -21.96
N MET A 334 -8.12 -8.17 -20.95
CA MET A 334 -7.57 -9.08 -19.94
C MET A 334 -8.23 -10.46 -20.03
N LYS A 335 -7.59 -11.48 -19.43
CA LYS A 335 -8.15 -12.81 -19.20
C LYS A 335 -7.88 -13.22 -17.76
N ILE A 336 -8.82 -13.92 -17.12
CA ILE A 336 -8.62 -14.45 -15.77
C ILE A 336 -7.92 -15.81 -15.90
N ALA A 337 -6.76 -15.96 -15.25
CA ALA A 337 -6.08 -17.23 -15.08
C ALA A 337 -6.10 -17.63 -13.61
N SER A 338 -6.34 -18.91 -13.32
CA SER A 338 -6.34 -19.47 -11.96
C SER A 338 -5.31 -20.59 -11.84
N GLU A 339 -4.58 -20.58 -10.73
CA GLU A 339 -3.66 -21.65 -10.34
C GLU A 339 -4.02 -22.04 -8.91
N GLN A 340 -4.23 -23.34 -8.67
CA GLN A 340 -4.47 -23.85 -7.32
C GLN A 340 -3.13 -24.08 -6.64
N ARG A 341 -2.84 -23.27 -5.63
CA ARG A 341 -1.69 -23.45 -4.74
C ARG A 341 -2.22 -23.65 -3.33
N ALA A 342 -1.47 -24.38 -2.50
CA ALA A 342 -1.76 -24.45 -1.07
C ALA A 342 -1.76 -23.01 -0.49
N ALA A 343 -2.83 -22.67 0.24
CA ALA A 343 -3.08 -21.33 0.77
C ALA A 343 -2.32 -21.04 2.06
#